data_AF-A0A4U9UKC8-F1
#
_entry.id   AF-A0A4U9UKC8-F1
#
_cell.length_a   1.000
_cell.length_b   1.000
_cell.length_c   1.000
_cell.angle_alpha   90.00
_cell.angle_beta   90.00
_cell.angle_gamma   90.00
#
_symmetry.space_group_name_H-M   'P 1'
#
loop_
_entity.id
_entity.type
_entity.pdbx_description
1 polymer ?
#
loop_
_entity_poly.entity_id
_entity_poly.type
_entity_poly.pdbx_seq_one_letter_code
_entity_poly.pdbx_strand_id
1 'polypeptide(L)'
;MEQRKTASPVGYDVDLSDKGRTEAKAAGKLLKDEGFSFDFAYTSVLKRAIHTLWNILDELDQAWLPTEKSWKLNERHYGALQGLNKAETAEKIR
;
A
#
# COMPACT_ATOMS: atom_id res chain seq x y z
N MET A 1 1.25 30.12 -19.71
CA MET A 1 0.37 29.06 -19.18
C MET A 1 0.89 28.66 -17.82
N GLU A 2 0.13 28.99 -16.79
CA GLU A 2 0.51 28.82 -15.39
C GLU A 2 0.49 27.34 -15.03
N GLN A 3 1.65 26.80 -14.62
CA GLN A 3 1.72 25.45 -14.08
C GLN A 3 0.96 25.46 -12.76
N ARG A 4 -0.28 24.99 -12.78
CA ARG A 4 -1.02 24.68 -11.56
C ARG A 4 -0.19 23.65 -10.79
N LYS A 5 0.37 24.05 -9.65
CA LYS A 5 0.94 23.13 -8.65
C LYS A 5 -0.21 22.32 -8.08
N THR A 6 -0.63 21.27 -8.77
CA THR A 6 -1.45 20.23 -8.14
C THR A 6 -0.55 19.55 -7.11
N ALA A 7 -0.90 19.65 -5.83
CA ALA A 7 -0.28 18.84 -4.78
C ALA A 7 -0.21 17.38 -5.27
N SER A 8 0.92 16.70 -5.06
CA SER A 8 1.07 15.32 -5.52
C SER A 8 -0.06 14.48 -4.90
N PRO A 9 -0.95 13.86 -5.68
CA PRO A 9 -2.14 13.16 -5.18
C PRO A 9 -1.80 11.87 -4.41
N VAL A 10 -0.51 11.52 -4.38
CA VAL A 10 0.03 10.37 -3.67
C VAL A 10 0.29 10.81 -2.24
N GLY A 11 -0.52 10.34 -1.28
CA GLY A 11 -0.18 10.48 0.14
C GLY A 11 1.22 9.92 0.44
N TYR A 12 1.72 10.12 1.65
CA TYR A 12 3.04 9.66 2.13
C TYR A 12 3.37 8.23 1.68
N ASP A 13 4.27 8.14 0.70
CA ASP A 13 4.54 6.94 -0.09
C ASP A 13 5.78 6.20 0.44
N VAL A 14 5.62 5.67 1.65
CA VAL A 14 6.63 4.80 2.27
C VAL A 14 6.49 3.36 1.82
N ASP A 15 7.63 2.68 1.80
CA ASP A 15 7.72 1.26 1.54
C ASP A 15 7.47 0.42 2.81
N LEU A 16 7.35 -0.90 2.65
CA LEU A 16 7.27 -1.88 3.72
C LEU A 16 8.56 -1.94 4.55
N SER A 17 8.37 -2.09 5.85
CA SER A 17 9.42 -2.58 6.75
C SER A 17 9.68 -4.07 6.51
N ASP A 18 10.78 -4.59 7.04
CA ASP A 18 11.09 -6.03 6.97
C ASP A 18 9.98 -6.89 7.58
N LYS A 19 9.41 -6.43 8.71
CA LYS A 19 8.25 -7.07 9.33
C LYS A 19 7.05 -7.10 8.37
N GLY A 20 6.76 -5.97 7.70
CA GLY A 20 5.65 -5.89 6.74
C GLY A 20 5.84 -6.80 5.53
N ARG A 21 7.08 -7.02 5.06
CA ARG A 21 7.39 -8.00 4.00
C ARG A 21 7.10 -9.43 4.48
N THR A 22 7.53 -9.76 5.69
CA THR A 22 7.27 -11.08 6.30
C THR A 22 5.78 -11.34 6.49
N GLU A 23 5.02 -10.35 6.96
CA GLU A 23 3.56 -10.45 7.10
C GLU A 23 2.87 -10.67 5.75
N ALA A 24 3.29 -9.97 4.69
CA ALA A 24 2.74 -10.15 3.35
C ALA A 24 2.98 -11.56 2.79
N LYS A 25 4.19 -12.11 2.99
CA LYS A 25 4.50 -13.49 2.59
C LYS A 25 3.69 -14.52 3.37
N ALA A 26 3.55 -14.33 4.68
CA ALA A 26 2.73 -15.20 5.52
C ALA A 26 1.26 -15.22 5.05
N ALA A 27 0.71 -14.06 4.65
CA ALA A 27 -0.64 -13.98 4.09
C ALA A 27 -0.76 -14.73 2.76
N GLY A 28 0.21 -14.58 1.85
CA GLY A 28 0.22 -15.30 0.58
C GLY A 28 0.30 -16.82 0.76
N LYS A 29 1.16 -17.28 1.67
CA LYS A 29 1.24 -18.70 2.03
C LYS A 29 -0.06 -19.24 2.61
N LEU A 30 -0.70 -18.51 3.53
CA LEU A 30 -1.98 -18.92 4.10
C LEU A 30 -3.06 -19.07 3.02
N LEU A 31 -3.16 -18.11 2.10
CA LEU A 31 -4.11 -18.19 0.99
C LEU A 31 -3.86 -19.42 0.10
N LYS A 32 -2.59 -19.74 -0.15
CA LYS A 32 -2.19 -20.93 -0.90
C LYS A 32 -2.56 -22.23 -0.19
N ASP A 33 -2.25 -22.31 1.11
CA ASP A 33 -2.52 -23.50 1.93
C ASP A 33 -4.03 -23.78 2.03
N GLU A 34 -4.86 -22.73 2.01
CA GLU A 34 -6.32 -22.82 1.97
C GLU A 34 -6.90 -23.02 0.55
N GLY A 35 -6.05 -23.09 -0.49
CA GLY A 35 -6.46 -23.37 -1.87
C GLY A 35 -7.11 -22.20 -2.60
N PHE A 36 -6.88 -20.96 -2.18
CA PHE A 36 -7.36 -19.78 -2.90
C PHE A 36 -6.59 -19.57 -4.19
N SER A 37 -7.31 -19.15 -5.22
CA SER A 37 -6.77 -18.62 -6.47
C SER A 37 -7.61 -17.43 -6.92
N PHE A 38 -6.99 -16.52 -7.65
CA PHE A 38 -7.63 -15.29 -8.11
C PHE A 38 -7.50 -15.16 -9.63
N ASP A 39 -8.41 -14.40 -10.23
CA ASP A 39 -8.38 -14.05 -11.67
C ASP A 39 -7.97 -12.59 -11.92
N PHE A 40 -8.00 -11.76 -10.87
CA PHE A 40 -7.71 -10.33 -10.94
C PHE A 40 -7.33 -9.77 -9.57
N ALA A 41 -6.47 -8.75 -9.54
CA ALA A 41 -6.16 -8.02 -8.32
C ALA A 41 -6.37 -6.50 -8.46
N TYR A 42 -6.71 -5.86 -7.35
CA TYR A 42 -6.76 -4.41 -7.22
C TYR A 42 -5.83 -3.96 -6.09
N THR A 43 -5.17 -2.83 -6.28
CA THR A 43 -4.39 -2.20 -5.20
C THR A 43 -4.43 -0.68 -5.30
N SER A 44 -3.98 -0.01 -4.24
CA SER A 44 -3.78 1.44 -4.25
C SER A 44 -2.58 1.83 -5.12
N VAL A 45 -2.33 3.14 -5.29
CA VAL A 45 -1.11 3.61 -5.95
C VAL A 45 0.08 3.77 -4.99
N LEU A 46 -0.05 3.31 -3.74
CA LEU A 46 0.98 3.44 -2.70
C LEU A 46 1.92 2.22 -2.69
N LYS A 47 3.23 2.45 -2.63
CA LYS A 47 4.28 1.42 -2.69
C LYS A 47 4.04 0.29 -1.71
N ARG A 48 3.75 0.60 -0.45
CA ARG A 48 3.46 -0.41 0.58
C ARG A 48 2.36 -1.39 0.16
N ALA A 49 1.26 -0.91 -0.43
CA ALA A 49 0.15 -1.78 -0.85
C ALA A 49 0.50 -2.58 -2.11
N ILE A 50 1.22 -1.96 -3.05
CA ILE A 50 1.70 -2.63 -4.27
C ILE A 50 2.67 -3.76 -3.91
N HIS A 51 3.64 -3.49 -3.04
CA HIS A 51 4.64 -4.48 -2.62
C HIS A 51 4.04 -5.57 -1.73
N THR A 52 3.05 -5.26 -0.90
CA THR A 52 2.28 -6.30 -0.20
C THR A 52 1.61 -7.24 -1.19
N LEU A 53 0.90 -6.70 -2.19
CA LEU A 53 0.26 -7.51 -3.23
C LEU A 53 1.28 -8.38 -3.98
N TRP A 54 2.44 -7.82 -4.37
CA TRP A 54 3.47 -8.59 -5.07
C TRP A 54 4.01 -9.76 -4.25
N ASN A 55 4.28 -9.56 -2.95
CA ASN A 55 4.71 -10.66 -2.08
C ASN A 55 3.62 -11.73 -1.97
N ILE A 56 2.35 -11.34 -1.90
CA ILE A 56 1.23 -12.30 -1.85
C ILE A 56 1.12 -13.10 -3.15
N LEU A 57 1.19 -12.44 -4.30
CA LEU A 57 1.09 -13.09 -5.61
C LEU A 57 2.29 -14.01 -5.91
N ASP A 58 3.48 -13.66 -5.42
CA ASP A 58 4.68 -14.50 -5.52
C ASP A 58 4.49 -15.83 -4.75
N GLU A 59 4.02 -15.76 -3.50
CA GLU A 59 3.75 -16.96 -2.70
C GLU A 59 2.65 -17.84 -3.32
N LEU A 60 1.61 -17.20 -3.88
CA LEU A 60 0.51 -17.86 -4.60
C LEU A 60 0.90 -18.44 -5.97
N ASP A 61 2.10 -18.15 -6.49
CA ASP A 61 2.50 -18.47 -7.87
C ASP A 61 1.56 -17.86 -8.94
N GLN A 62 1.07 -16.65 -8.66
CA GLN A 62 0.15 -15.89 -9.52
C GLN A 62 0.72 -14.52 -9.91
N ALA A 63 2.04 -14.41 -10.11
CA ALA A 63 2.69 -13.16 -10.52
C ALA A 63 2.20 -12.61 -11.89
N TRP A 64 1.57 -13.47 -12.70
CA TRP A 64 0.98 -13.14 -14.00
C TRP A 64 -0.39 -12.45 -13.91
N LEU A 65 -0.99 -12.37 -12.72
CA LEU A 65 -2.36 -11.91 -12.54
C LEU A 65 -2.55 -10.45 -13.00
N PRO A 66 -3.56 -10.15 -13.83
CA PRO A 66 -3.87 -8.77 -14.19
C PRO A 66 -4.19 -7.96 -12.93
N THR A 67 -3.54 -6.79 -12.81
CA THR A 67 -3.61 -5.96 -11.61
C THR A 67 -3.92 -4.51 -11.97
N GLU A 68 -5.00 -3.97 -11.41
CA GLU A 68 -5.37 -2.55 -11.55
C GLU A 68 -5.01 -1.74 -10.32
N LYS A 69 -4.54 -0.51 -10.55
CA LYS A 69 -4.14 0.41 -9.49
C LYS A 69 -5.08 1.61 -9.49
N SER A 70 -5.61 1.98 -8.34
CA SER A 70 -6.48 3.16 -8.23
C SER A 70 -6.16 3.99 -7.01
N TRP A 71 -6.04 5.32 -7.19
CA TRP A 71 -5.92 6.26 -6.08
C TRP A 71 -7.15 6.26 -5.16
N LYS A 72 -8.30 5.78 -5.66
CA LYS A 72 -9.52 5.59 -4.87
C LYS A 72 -9.34 4.57 -3.74
N LEU A 73 -8.32 3.71 -3.84
CA LEU A 73 -7.95 2.72 -2.83
C LEU A 73 -6.81 3.22 -1.92
N ASN A 74 -6.36 4.47 -2.06
CA ASN A 74 -5.33 5.03 -1.19
C ASN A 74 -5.85 5.16 0.25
N GLU A 75 -4.93 4.98 1.20
CA GLU A 75 -5.14 5.38 2.59
C GLU A 75 -5.58 6.85 2.68
N ARG A 76 -6.33 7.17 3.73
CA ARG A 76 -6.84 8.52 3.97
C ARG A 76 -5.71 9.55 3.90
N HIS A 77 -5.96 10.62 3.15
CA HIS A 77 -5.06 11.76 3.10
C HIS A 77 -5.19 12.58 4.40
N TYR A 78 -4.20 12.49 5.28
CA TYR A 78 -4.20 13.16 6.58
C TYR A 78 -3.79 14.65 6.53
N GLY A 79 -3.46 15.18 5.34
CA GLY A 79 -3.15 16.60 5.16
C GLY A 79 -1.90 17.01 5.93
N ALA A 80 -1.98 18.09 6.72
CA ALA A 80 -0.85 18.61 7.50
C ALA A 80 -0.35 17.66 8.61
N LEU A 81 -1.09 16.59 8.92
CA LEU A 81 -0.69 15.58 9.92
C LEU A 81 0.20 14.49 9.33
N GLN A 82 0.44 14.52 8.03
CA GLN A 82 1.15 13.47 7.31
C GLN A 82 2.66 13.61 7.52
N GLY A 83 3.30 12.57 8.08
CA GLY A 83 4.74 12.54 8.34
C GLY A 83 5.17 13.13 9.70
N LEU A 84 4.24 13.58 10.53
CA LEU A 84 4.54 13.95 11.92
C LEU A 84 4.69 12.69 12.77
N ASN A 85 5.71 12.66 13.64
CA ASN A 85 5.79 11.62 14.66
C ASN A 85 4.57 11.73 15.60
N LYS A 86 4.06 10.60 16.10
CA LYS A 86 2.97 10.59 17.09
C LYS A 86 3.26 11.51 18.29
N ALA A 87 4.53 11.62 18.68
CA ALA A 87 4.98 12.52 19.73
C ALA A 87 4.81 14.01 19.37
N GLU A 88 5.17 14.41 18.14
CA GLU A 88 5.11 15.81 17.67
C GLU A 88 3.66 16.25 17.38
N THR A 89 2.78 15.31 17.02
CA THR A 89 1.36 15.61 16.77
C THR A 89 0.59 15.89 18.06
N ALA A 90 0.94 15.22 19.16
CA ALA A 90 0.34 15.45 20.46
C ALA A 90 0.66 16.85 21.02
N GLU A 91 1.82 17.41 20.66
CA GLU A 91 2.26 18.74 21.09
C GLU A 91 1.58 19.86 20.29
N LYS A 92 1.29 19.65 19.00
CA LYS A 92 0.67 20.66 18.11
C LYS A 92 -0.85 20.84 18.26
N ILE A 93 -1.54 19.90 18.92
CA ILE A 93 -3.01 19.95 19.12
C ILE A 93 -3.35 20.44 20.54
N ARG A 94 -2.34 20.77 21.35
CA ARG A 94 -2.49 21.37 22.68
C ARG A 94 -2.42 22.90 22.61
#